data_AF-A0A1H6ZVJ8-F1
#
_entry.id   AF-A0A1H6ZVJ8-F1
#
_cell.length_a   1.000
_cell.length_b   1.000
_cell.length_c   1.000
_cell.angle_alpha   90.00
_cell.angle_beta   90.00
_cell.angle_gamma   90.00
#
_symmetry.space_group_name_H-M   'P 1'
#
loop_
_entity.id
_entity.type
_entity.pdbx_description
1 polymer ?
#
loop_
_entity_poly.entity_id
_entity_poly.type
_entity_poly.pdbx_seq_one_letter_code
_entity_poly.pdbx_strand_id
1 'polypeptide(L)'
;MWDKIEHNGREVWVLPVTAYGPPVPETVWHYIGYVCRHGADAHLEGQSQRFQELVTTFRSEEEAREAGYDEGRRLADGLSGAKS
;
A
#
# COMPACT_ATOMS: atom_id res chain seq x y z
N MET A 1 -6.45 -5.33 8.73
CA MET A 1 -7.45 -5.68 7.69
C MET A 1 -7.06 -4.94 6.41
N TRP A 2 -7.22 -5.56 5.23
CA TRP A 2 -7.03 -4.85 3.96
C TRP A 2 -8.07 -3.75 3.85
N ASP A 3 -7.64 -2.56 3.47
CA ASP A 3 -8.53 -1.44 3.18
C ASP A 3 -8.09 -0.74 1.89
N LYS A 4 -9.02 -0.06 1.22
CA LYS A 4 -8.77 0.58 -0.07
C LYS A 4 -9.28 2.00 -0.17
N ILE A 5 -8.61 2.76 -1.03
CA ILE A 5 -9.09 4.02 -1.57
C ILE A 5 -9.17 3.95 -3.09
N GLU A 6 -10.02 4.78 -3.67
CA GLU A 6 -10.04 5.03 -5.11
C GLU A 6 -9.26 6.30 -5.43
N HIS A 7 -8.43 6.25 -6.46
CA HIS A 7 -7.63 7.38 -6.92
C HIS A 7 -7.41 7.30 -8.43
N ASN A 8 -7.83 8.32 -9.18
CA ASN A 8 -7.61 8.43 -10.63
C ASN A 8 -8.01 7.17 -11.44
N GLY A 9 -9.18 6.60 -11.14
CA GLY A 9 -9.72 5.42 -11.83
C GLY A 9 -9.02 4.10 -11.46
N ARG A 10 -8.21 4.13 -10.41
CA ARG A 10 -7.48 2.99 -9.86
C ARG A 10 -7.87 2.77 -8.41
N GLU A 11 -7.64 1.56 -7.95
CA GLU A 11 -7.78 1.20 -6.54
C GLU A 11 -6.39 1.04 -5.93
N VAL A 12 -6.23 1.60 -4.73
CA VAL A 12 -5.03 1.47 -3.91
C VAL A 12 -5.42 0.71 -2.65
N TRP A 13 -4.91 -0.51 -2.53
CA TRP A 13 -5.12 -1.38 -1.39
C TRP A 13 -3.92 -1.33 -0.48
N VAL A 14 -4.14 -1.21 0.84
CA VAL A 14 -3.06 -1.18 1.83
C VAL A 14 -3.40 -2.09 3.00
N LEU A 15 -2.39 -2.85 3.41
CA LEU A 15 -2.38 -3.65 4.63
C LEU A 15 -1.19 -3.22 5.49
N PRO A 16 -1.45 -2.56 6.63
CA PRO A 16 -0.47 -2.44 7.68
C PRO A 16 -0.11 -3.83 8.23
N VAL A 17 1.19 -4.07 8.41
CA VAL A 17 1.70 -5.33 8.97
C VAL A 17 2.66 -5.01 10.10
N THR A 18 2.65 -5.80 11.17
CA THR A 18 3.62 -5.63 12.25
C THR A 18 5.01 -5.96 11.74
N ALA A 19 5.99 -5.13 12.06
CA ALA A 19 7.37 -5.41 11.74
C ALA A 19 7.83 -6.68 12.46
N TYR A 20 8.45 -7.58 11.70
CA TYR A 20 9.03 -8.79 12.26
C TYR A 20 10.50 -8.52 12.59
N GLY A 21 10.90 -8.78 13.84
CA GLY A 21 12.26 -8.50 14.31
C GLY A 21 12.47 -8.84 15.77
N PRO A 22 13.64 -8.48 16.34
CA PRO A 22 13.90 -8.62 17.78
C PRO A 22 12.80 -7.92 18.58
N PRO A 23 12.46 -8.41 19.79
CA PRO A 23 11.48 -7.75 20.65
C PRO A 23 11.86 -6.28 20.86
N VAL A 24 11.01 -5.38 20.39
CA VAL A 24 11.12 -3.94 20.64
C VAL A 24 10.11 -3.53 21.71
N PRO A 25 10.40 -2.50 22.52
CA PRO A 25 9.50 -2.06 23.60
C PRO A 25 8.11 -1.64 23.11
N GLU A 26 8.04 -1.15 21.87
CA GLU A 26 6.82 -0.68 21.22
C GLU A 26 6.61 -1.44 19.90
N THR A 27 5.38 -1.85 19.62
CA THR A 27 5.04 -2.46 18.33
C THR A 27 5.26 -1.44 17.22
N VAL A 28 6.07 -1.81 16.23
CA VAL A 28 6.28 -1.00 15.04
C VAL A 28 5.69 -1.66 13.81
N TRP A 29 5.37 -0.85 12.81
CA TRP A 29 4.55 -1.24 11.67
C TRP A 29 5.27 -1.00 10.35
N HIS A 30 4.90 -1.80 9.36
CA HIS A 30 5.23 -1.67 7.94
C HIS A 30 3.92 -1.65 7.15
N TYR A 31 4.01 -1.53 5.82
CA TYR A 31 2.85 -1.76 4.96
C TYR A 31 3.20 -2.60 3.73
N ILE A 32 2.18 -3.30 3.25
CA ILE A 32 2.13 -3.92 1.93
C ILE A 32 0.96 -3.29 1.20
N GLY A 33 1.13 -2.98 -0.08
CA GLY A 33 0.07 -2.41 -0.89
C GLY A 33 0.02 -2.95 -2.31
N TYR A 34 -1.13 -2.72 -2.95
CA TYR A 34 -1.38 -3.03 -4.34
C TYR A 34 -2.05 -1.85 -5.03
N VAL A 35 -1.66 -1.59 -6.27
CA VAL A 35 -2.37 -0.67 -7.16
C VAL A 35 -2.93 -1.47 -8.33
N CYS A 36 -4.24 -1.39 -8.56
CA CYS A 36 -4.92 -2.05 -9.67
C CYS A 36 -5.90 -1.10 -10.35
N ARG A 37 -6.44 -1.49 -11.52
CA ARG A 37 -7.56 -0.75 -12.12
C ARG A 37 -8.81 -0.97 -11.27
N HIS A 38 -9.71 0.02 -11.26
CA HIS A 38 -10.99 -0.13 -10.57
C HIS A 38 -11.72 -1.42 -10.97
N GLY A 39 -12.17 -2.18 -9.97
CA GLY A 39 -12.85 -3.47 -10.14
C GLY A 39 -11.95 -4.67 -10.48
N ALA A 40 -10.63 -4.49 -10.61
CA ALA A 40 -9.69 -5.61 -10.76
C ALA A 40 -9.38 -6.25 -9.40
N ASP A 41 -9.12 -7.57 -9.39
CA ASP A 41 -8.73 -8.25 -8.16
C ASP A 41 -7.27 -7.90 -7.81
N ALA A 42 -7.09 -7.18 -6.72
CA ALA A 42 -5.79 -6.71 -6.27
C ALA A 42 -4.83 -7.86 -5.86
N HIS A 43 -5.37 -9.04 -5.54
CA HIS A 43 -4.60 -10.18 -5.06
C HIS A 43 -4.26 -11.20 -6.16
N LEU A 44 -4.73 -11.00 -7.40
CA LEU A 44 -4.38 -11.83 -8.55
C LEU A 44 -3.14 -11.30 -9.27
N GLU A 45 -2.20 -12.21 -9.56
CA GLU A 45 -0.98 -11.90 -10.30
C GLU A 45 -1.32 -11.37 -11.71
N GLY A 46 -0.63 -10.29 -12.11
CA GLY A 46 -0.85 -9.63 -13.42
C GLY A 46 -2.04 -8.66 -13.46
N GLN A 47 -2.86 -8.58 -12.41
CA GLN A 47 -3.96 -7.60 -12.31
C GLN A 47 -3.64 -6.41 -11.39
N SER A 48 -2.57 -6.50 -10.62
CA SER A 48 -2.10 -5.46 -9.72
C SER A 48 -0.59 -5.27 -9.76
N GLN A 49 -0.15 -4.08 -9.39
CA GLN A 49 1.23 -3.78 -9.10
C GLN A 49 1.42 -3.74 -7.58
N ARG A 50 2.24 -4.65 -7.06
CA ARG A 50 2.57 -4.70 -5.63
C ARG A 50 3.62 -3.65 -5.28
N PHE A 51 3.47 -3.01 -4.13
CA PHE A 51 4.46 -2.14 -3.51
C PHE A 51 4.49 -2.41 -1.99
N GLN A 52 5.58 -2.06 -1.31
CA GLN A 52 5.74 -2.32 0.12
C GLN A 52 6.89 -1.47 0.69
N GLU A 53 6.80 -1.14 1.98
CA GLU A 53 7.88 -0.56 2.76
C GLU A 53 8.12 -1.46 3.98
N LEU A 54 9.23 -2.20 3.95
CA LEU A 54 9.61 -3.18 4.97
C LEU A 54 10.94 -2.81 5.67
N VAL A 55 11.49 -1.64 5.37
CA VAL A 55 12.74 -1.11 5.96
C VAL A 55 12.41 -0.02 6.96
N THR A 56 11.62 0.97 6.55
CA THR A 56 11.14 2.04 7.43
C THR A 56 10.01 1.51 8.30
N THR A 57 10.04 1.86 9.59
CA THR A 57 9.01 1.50 10.55
C THR A 57 8.15 2.70 10.94
N PHE A 58 6.86 2.44 11.11
CA PHE A 58 5.85 3.40 11.55
C PHE A 58 5.42 3.09 13.00
N ARG A 59 4.97 4.12 13.72
CA ARG A 59 4.62 4.02 15.15
C ARG A 59 3.21 3.50 15.38
N SER A 60 2.36 3.49 14.36
CA SER A 60 1.00 2.98 14.46
C SER A 60 0.54 2.30 13.16
N GLU A 61 -0.52 1.50 13.30
CA GLU A 61 -1.21 0.89 12.17
C GLU A 61 -1.74 1.94 11.19
N GLU A 62 -2.26 3.05 11.71
CA GLU A 62 -2.82 4.17 10.93
C GLU A 62 -1.72 4.92 10.17
N GLU A 63 -0.57 5.19 10.81
CA GLU A 63 0.55 5.86 10.15
C GLU A 63 1.11 5.02 9.00
N ALA A 64 1.24 3.70 9.19
CA ALA A 64 1.63 2.78 8.13
C ALA A 64 0.61 2.76 6.98
N ARG A 65 -0.69 2.84 7.30
CA ARG A 65 -1.76 2.85 6.30
C ARG A 65 -1.71 4.12 5.45
N GLU A 66 -1.65 5.30 6.08
CA GLU A 66 -1.59 6.58 5.38
C GLU A 66 -0.35 6.70 4.51
N ALA A 67 0.82 6.27 5.02
CA ALA A 67 2.04 6.20 4.22
C ALA A 67 1.89 5.28 2.99
N GLY A 68 1.22 4.13 3.16
CA GLY A 68 0.89 3.24 2.05
C GLY A 68 -0.06 3.87 1.03
N TYR A 69 -1.04 4.65 1.46
CA TYR A 69 -1.94 5.37 0.55
C TYR A 69 -1.23 6.46 -0.22
N ASP A 70 -0.33 7.23 0.41
CA ASP A 70 0.42 8.27 -0.26
C ASP A 70 1.34 7.70 -1.35
N GLU A 71 2.03 6.60 -1.06
CA GLU A 71 2.83 5.91 -2.07
C GLU A 71 1.96 5.31 -3.19
N GLY A 72 0.85 4.68 -2.83
CA GLY A 72 -0.08 4.11 -3.80
C GLY A 72 -0.71 5.16 -4.72
N ARG A 73 -1.00 6.37 -4.21
CA ARG A 73 -1.46 7.53 -5.03
C ARG A 73 -0.38 7.94 -6.03
N ARG A 74 0.87 8.09 -5.59
CA ARG A 74 2.00 8.41 -6.49
C ARG A 74 2.16 7.39 -7.62
N LEU A 75 2.04 6.10 -7.29
CA LEU A 75 2.08 5.02 -8.28
C LEU A 75 0.88 5.08 -9.23
N ALA A 76 -0.33 5.27 -8.70
CA ALA A 76 -1.54 5.41 -9.51
C ALA A 76 -1.45 6.59 -10.48
N ASP A 77 -0.90 7.73 -10.05
CA ASP A 77 -0.68 8.91 -10.89
C ASP A 77 0.28 8.62 -12.04
N GLY A 78 1.43 8.01 -11.76
CA GLY A 78 2.39 7.62 -12.80
C GLY A 78 1.79 6.65 -13.83
N LEU A 79 0.95 5.71 -13.37
CA LEU A 79 0.29 4.74 -14.23
C LEU A 79 -0.91 5.32 -15.02
N SER A 80 -1.46 6.44 -14.58
CA SER A 80 -2.54 7.15 -15.28
C SER A 80 -1.99 8.21 -16.25
N GLY A 81 -0.85 8.81 -15.95
CA GLY A 81 -0.12 9.75 -16.82
C GLY A 81 0.64 9.10 -17.98
N ALA A 82 0.91 7.79 -17.94
CA ALA A 82 1.57 7.05 -19.03
C ALA A 82 0.70 6.89 -20.31
N LYS A 83 -0.46 7.53 -20.38
CA LYS A 83 -1.25 7.70 -21.61
C LYS A 83 -1.24 9.17 -22.00
N SER A 84 -0.20 9.61 -22.70
CA SER A 84 -0.16 10.88 -23.45
C SER A 84 0.71 10.70 -24.67
#